data_AF-A0A919VDF1-F1
#
_entry.id   AF-A0A919VDF1-F1
#
_cell.length_a   1.000
_cell.length_b   1.000
_cell.length_c   1.000
_cell.angle_alpha   90.00
_cell.angle_beta   90.00
_cell.angle_gamma   90.00
#
_symmetry.space_group_name_H-M   'P 1'
#
loop_
_entity.id
_entity.type
_entity.pdbx_description
1 polymer ?
#
loop_
_entity_poly.entity_id
_entity_poly.type
_entity_poly.pdbx_seq_one_letter_code
_entity_poly.pdbx_strand_id
1 'polypeptide(L)'
;MFHKSYKTYNNYEMEQIELLDGGEKLLKKANFRILKIVASYDSEEDQYITLATCINQNNEIETISIEGFKIENSVTSLQGAYIEIDVYQDDNEEYYEGRIYKQ
;
A
#
# COMPACT_ATOMS: atom_id res chain seq x y z
N MET A 1 14.31 -23.96 14.30
CA MET A 1 13.89 -22.62 13.86
C MET A 1 15.15 -21.85 13.47
N PHE A 2 15.46 -21.77 12.18
CA PHE A 2 16.68 -21.12 11.69
C PHE A 2 16.28 -19.83 10.99
N HIS A 3 16.60 -18.69 11.59
CA HIS A 3 16.39 -17.38 11.01
C HIS A 3 17.65 -16.99 10.22
N LYS A 4 17.50 -16.65 8.94
CA LYS A 4 18.59 -16.09 8.14
C LYS A 4 18.15 -14.76 7.57
N SER A 5 18.79 -13.69 8.02
CA SER A 5 18.68 -12.35 7.45
C SER A 5 19.71 -12.19 6.33
N TYR A 6 19.29 -11.71 5.16
CA TYR A 6 20.20 -11.33 4.08
C TYR A 6 20.11 -9.82 3.84
N LYS A 7 21.27 -9.18 3.63
CA LYS A 7 21.36 -7.76 3.26
C LYS A 7 21.59 -7.66 1.76
N THR A 8 20.73 -6.94 1.05
CA THR A 8 20.94 -6.60 -0.37
C THR A 8 20.87 -5.09 -0.51
N TYR A 9 21.79 -4.51 -1.29
CA TYR A 9 21.96 -3.07 -1.47
C TYR A 9 21.21 -2.58 -2.70
N ASN A 10 20.29 -1.64 -2.52
CA ASN A 10 19.83 -0.68 -3.53
C ASN A 10 19.38 0.63 -2.83
N ASN A 11 19.49 1.76 -3.53
CA ASN A 11 19.58 3.13 -3.01
C ASN A 11 18.32 3.75 -2.36
N TYR A 12 17.42 2.97 -1.79
CA TYR A 12 16.30 3.49 -0.99
C TYR A 12 16.24 2.70 0.32
N GLU A 13 15.94 3.41 1.41
CA GLU A 13 16.19 3.01 2.80
C GLU A 13 15.78 1.57 3.13
N MET A 14 16.62 0.91 3.95
CA MET A 14 16.52 -0.51 4.30
C MET A 14 15.18 -0.86 4.98
N GLU A 15 14.25 -1.48 4.26
CA GLU A 15 13.10 -2.15 4.87
C GLU A 15 13.43 -3.61 5.18
N GLN A 16 13.07 -4.04 6.39
CA GLN A 16 13.29 -5.41 6.86
C GLN A 16 12.47 -6.38 6.01
N ILE A 17 13.17 -7.24 5.28
CA ILE A 17 12.57 -8.29 4.46
C ILE A 17 12.14 -9.44 5.38
N GLU A 18 10.83 -9.64 5.53
CA GLU A 18 10.28 -10.83 6.16
C GLU A 18 9.84 -11.82 5.05
N LEU A 19 10.34 -13.06 5.14
CA LEU A 19 9.88 -14.17 4.29
C LEU A 19 8.69 -14.83 5.00
N LEU A 20 7.54 -14.88 4.34
CA LEU A 20 6.35 -15.55 4.84
C LEU A 20 6.34 -17.02 4.40
N ASP A 21 5.65 -17.87 5.17
CA ASP A 21 5.48 -19.29 4.86
C ASP A 21 4.67 -19.41 3.56
N GLY A 22 5.32 -19.72 2.44
CA GLY A 22 4.70 -19.78 1.12
C GLY A 22 5.58 -19.34 -0.05
N GLY A 23 6.70 -18.64 0.22
CA GLY A 23 7.58 -18.09 -0.82
C GLY A 23 7.37 -16.59 -1.04
N GLU A 24 6.24 -16.05 -0.54
CA GLU A 24 5.93 -14.63 -0.54
C GLU A 24 6.90 -13.85 0.35
N LYS A 25 7.39 -12.74 -0.19
CA LYS A 25 8.34 -11.85 0.48
C LYS A 25 7.69 -10.50 0.72
N LEU A 26 7.52 -10.11 1.99
CA LEU A 26 7.10 -8.76 2.34
C LEU A 26 8.26 -7.81 2.02
N LEU A 27 8.02 -6.86 1.12
CA LEU A 27 8.98 -5.85 0.70
C LEU A 27 8.88 -4.59 1.55
N LYS A 28 7.65 -4.13 1.80
CA LYS A 28 7.39 -2.80 2.33
C LYS A 28 6.07 -2.74 3.07
N LYS A 29 6.03 -1.90 4.12
CA LYS A 29 4.80 -1.44 4.77
C LYS A 29 4.72 0.08 4.66
N ALA A 30 3.62 0.61 4.16
CA ALA A 30 3.43 2.04 4.03
C ALA A 30 2.14 2.50 4.71
N ASN A 31 2.20 3.65 5.37
CA ASN A 31 1.05 4.27 6.02
C ASN A 31 0.77 5.64 5.43
N PHE A 32 -0.51 5.89 5.19
CA PHE A 32 -1.00 7.13 4.60
C PHE A 32 -2.21 7.65 5.35
N ARG A 33 -2.44 8.96 5.27
CA ARG A 33 -3.72 9.60 5.63
C ARG A 33 -4.34 10.23 4.40
N ILE A 34 -5.59 9.91 4.13
CA ILE A 34 -6.33 10.40 2.97
C ILE A 34 -6.68 11.87 3.17
N LEU A 35 -6.32 12.69 2.20
CA LEU A 35 -6.68 14.11 2.13
C LEU A 35 -7.90 14.34 1.25
N LYS A 36 -8.00 13.59 0.14
CA LYS A 36 -9.06 13.73 -0.86
C LYS A 36 -9.21 12.44 -1.67
N ILE A 37 -10.43 12.15 -2.10
CA ILE A 37 -10.75 11.07 -3.04
C ILE A 37 -11.32 11.66 -4.33
N VAL A 38 -10.97 11.09 -5.47
CA VAL A 38 -11.53 11.41 -6.78
C VAL A 38 -11.76 10.11 -7.56
N ALA A 39 -12.92 9.99 -8.22
CA ALA A 39 -13.12 8.98 -9.25
C ALA A 39 -12.74 9.59 -10.61
N SER A 40 -11.87 8.91 -11.36
CA SER A 40 -11.43 9.31 -12.70
C SER A 40 -11.77 8.23 -13.70
N TYR A 41 -12.09 8.60 -14.93
CA TYR A 41 -12.21 7.64 -16.02
C TYR A 41 -10.83 7.47 -16.67
N ASP A 42 -10.37 6.23 -16.76
CA ASP A 42 -9.20 5.80 -17.50
C ASP A 42 -9.65 5.33 -18.88
N SER A 43 -9.31 6.11 -19.91
CA SER A 43 -9.69 5.82 -21.29
C SER A 43 -8.83 4.73 -21.94
N GLU A 44 -7.64 4.43 -21.41
CA GLU A 44 -6.78 3.38 -21.95
C GLU A 44 -7.32 2.01 -21.59
N GLU A 45 -7.78 1.87 -20.35
CA GLU A 45 -8.36 0.62 -19.81
C GLU A 45 -9.90 0.59 -19.87
N ASP A 46 -10.54 1.63 -20.42
CA ASP A 46 -12.01 1.81 -20.51
C ASP A 46 -12.75 1.55 -19.18
N GLN A 47 -12.22 2.08 -18.08
CA GLN A 47 -12.76 1.86 -16.73
C GLN A 47 -12.67 3.10 -15.84
N TYR A 48 -13.48 3.14 -14.78
CA TYR A 48 -13.33 4.13 -13.73
C TYR A 48 -12.35 3.64 -12.65
N ILE A 49 -11.48 4.53 -12.20
CA ILE A 49 -10.52 4.30 -11.12
C ILE A 49 -10.76 5.26 -9.96
N THR A 50 -10.63 4.78 -8.73
CA THR A 50 -10.72 5.58 -7.52
C THR A 50 -9.32 5.92 -7.02
N LEU A 51 -8.98 7.21 -7.07
CA LEU A 51 -7.70 7.74 -6.65
C LEU A 51 -7.83 8.46 -5.31
N ALA A 52 -6.89 8.20 -4.40
CA ALA A 52 -6.73 8.89 -3.14
C ALA A 52 -5.47 9.77 -3.17
N THR A 53 -5.65 11.06 -2.95
CA THR A 53 -4.54 11.95 -2.61
C THR A 53 -4.31 11.86 -1.11
N CYS A 54 -3.09 11.54 -0.72
CA CYS A 54 -2.72 11.17 0.62
C CYS A 54 -1.47 11.92 1.08
N ILE A 55 -1.27 11.96 2.40
CA ILE A 55 0.02 12.32 3.02
C ILE A 55 0.66 11.06 3.61
N ASN A 56 1.92 10.81 3.30
CA ASN A 56 2.69 9.67 3.81
C ASN A 56 3.36 10.00 5.16
N GLN A 57 4.07 9.02 5.73
CA GLN A 57 4.84 9.18 6.98
C GLN A 57 6.00 10.20 6.91
N ASN A 58 6.49 10.52 5.72
CA ASN A 58 7.52 11.53 5.47
C ASN A 58 6.92 12.93 5.22
N ASN A 59 5.60 13.10 5.38
CA ASN A 59 4.83 14.30 5.04
C ASN A 59 4.82 14.67 3.54
N GLU A 60 5.11 13.72 2.67
CA GLU A 60 5.04 13.90 1.23
C GLU A 60 3.61 13.61 0.74
N ILE A 61 3.19 14.35 -0.29
CA ILE A 61 1.88 14.17 -0.90
C ILE A 61 2.03 13.19 -2.05
N GLU A 62 1.23 12.13 -2.02
CA GLU A 62 1.18 11.09 -3.04
C GLU A 62 -0.25 10.85 -3.50
N THR A 63 -0.41 10.32 -4.72
CA THR A 63 -1.70 9.86 -5.22
C THR A 63 -1.60 8.39 -5.54
N ILE A 64 -2.51 7.60 -4.97
CA ILE A 64 -2.54 6.15 -5.13
C ILE A 64 -3.93 5.69 -5.55
N SER A 65 -4.00 4.61 -6.33
CA SER A 65 -5.26 3.90 -6.54
C SER A 65 -5.61 3.14 -5.27
N ILE A 66 -6.88 3.20 -4.86
CA ILE A 66 -7.40 2.47 -3.70
C ILE A 66 -8.43 1.40 -4.10
N GLU A 67 -8.45 1.04 -5.39
CA GLU A 67 -9.28 -0.04 -5.89
C GLU A 67 -8.92 -1.36 -5.17
N GLY A 68 -9.95 -2.11 -4.78
CA GLY A 68 -9.79 -3.39 -4.08
C GLY A 68 -9.34 -3.30 -2.62
N PHE A 69 -9.09 -2.11 -2.07
CA PHE A 69 -8.67 -1.99 -0.66
C PHE A 69 -9.82 -2.34 0.29
N LYS A 70 -9.51 -3.10 1.34
CA LYS A 70 -10.48 -3.48 2.37
C LYS A 70 -10.78 -2.27 3.24
N ILE A 71 -12.03 -1.81 3.23
CA ILE A 71 -12.48 -0.71 4.09
C ILE A 71 -13.09 -1.30 5.36
N GLU A 72 -12.58 -0.88 6.52
CA GLU A 72 -13.19 -1.27 7.78
C GLU A 72 -14.58 -0.68 7.95
N ASN A 73 -15.48 -1.45 8.58
CA ASN A 73 -16.83 -1.00 8.94
C ASN A 73 -16.85 0.27 9.83
N SER A 74 -15.75 0.58 10.53
CA SER A 74 -15.60 1.75 11.38
C SER A 74 -15.43 3.06 10.58
N VAL A 75 -15.07 2.97 9.29
CA VAL A 75 -14.82 4.10 8.41
C VAL A 75 -16.14 4.65 7.89
N THR A 76 -16.48 5.86 8.33
CA THR A 76 -17.70 6.58 7.93
C THR A 76 -17.45 7.63 6.85
N SER A 77 -16.19 7.99 6.63
CA SER A 77 -15.71 8.89 5.58
C SER A 77 -14.30 8.48 5.19
N LEU A 78 -14.02 8.43 3.89
CA LEU A 78 -12.66 8.16 3.39
C LEU A 78 -11.73 9.35 3.62
N GLN A 79 -12.23 10.58 3.49
CA GLN A 79 -11.41 11.75 3.78
C GLN A 79 -11.06 11.78 5.27
N GLY A 80 -9.76 11.85 5.56
CA GLY A 80 -9.20 11.78 6.92
C GLY A 80 -8.95 10.36 7.44
N ALA A 81 -9.41 9.31 6.74
CA ALA A 81 -9.11 7.93 7.10
C ALA A 81 -7.64 7.59 6.79
N TYR A 82 -7.18 6.50 7.39
CA TYR A 82 -5.81 6.00 7.27
C TYR A 82 -5.79 4.80 6.34
N ILE A 83 -4.67 4.64 5.64
CA ILE A 83 -4.39 3.49 4.77
C ILE A 83 -3.13 2.83 5.29
N GLU A 84 -3.19 1.51 5.46
CA GLU A 84 -2.02 0.64 5.59
C GLU A 84 -1.91 -0.17 4.29
N ILE A 85 -0.71 -0.17 3.70
CA ILE A 85 -0.40 -0.95 2.50
C ILE A 85 0.77 -1.86 2.81
N ASP A 86 0.58 -3.15 2.54
CA ASP A 86 1.64 -4.15 2.54
C ASP A 86 1.98 -4.48 1.08
N VAL A 87 3.27 -4.40 0.73
CA VAL A 87 3.79 -4.74 -0.59
C VAL A 87 4.50 -6.07 -0.52
N TYR A 88 4.09 -7.00 -1.36
CA TYR A 88 4.65 -8.33 -1.43
C TYR A 88 5.28 -8.59 -2.78
N GLN A 89 6.21 -9.55 -2.80
CA GLN A 89 6.80 -10.09 -4.01
C GLN A 89 6.60 -11.61 -4.04
N ASP A 90 6.01 -12.11 -5.12
CA ASP A 90 5.90 -13.53 -5.43
C ASP A 90 6.37 -13.78 -6.87
N ASP A 91 7.28 -14.74 -7.06
CA ASP A 91 7.86 -15.10 -8.38
C ASP A 91 8.30 -13.93 -9.30
N ASN A 92 8.76 -12.83 -8.71
CA ASN A 92 9.15 -11.54 -9.33
C ASN A 92 8.03 -10.58 -9.71
N GLU A 93 6.78 -10.89 -9.38
CA GLU A 93 5.65 -9.98 -9.48
C GLU A 93 5.40 -9.29 -8.14
N GLU A 94 5.14 -7.98 -8.17
CA GLU A 94 4.75 -7.22 -6.98
C GLU A 94 3.22 -7.11 -6.90
N TYR A 95 2.67 -7.35 -5.72
CA TYR A 95 1.27 -7.10 -5.42
C TYR A 95 1.10 -6.34 -4.11
N TYR A 96 -0.02 -5.64 -4.00
CA TYR A 96 -0.31 -4.72 -2.91
C TYR A 96 -1.60 -5.14 -2.23
N GLU A 97 -1.57 -5.29 -0.91
CA GLU A 97 -2.78 -5.36 -0.10
C GLU A 97 -2.96 -4.07 0.68
N GLY A 98 -4.13 -3.46 0.56
CA GLY A 98 -4.46 -2.22 1.26
C GLY A 98 -5.63 -2.38 2.22
N ARG A 99 -5.54 -1.74 3.38
CA ARG A 99 -6.61 -1.62 4.38
C ARG A 99 -6.85 -0.16 4.71
N ILE A 100 -8.10 0.27 4.64
CA ILE A 100 -8.55 1.60 5.04
C ILE A 100 -9.25 1.52 6.39
N TYR A 101 -8.79 2.32 7.35
CA TYR A 101 -9.24 2.27 8.74
C TYR A 101 -9.34 3.66 9.36
N LYS A 102 -9.99 3.73 10.51
CA LYS A 102 -10.07 4.93 11.33
C LYS A 102 -9.01 4.88 12.42
N GLN A 103 -8.35 6.01 12.71
CA GLN A 103 -7.44 6.15 13.86
C GLN A 103 -8.16 5.93 15.19
#